data_AF-A0A5C6U1R0-F1
#
_entry.id   AF-A0A5C6U1R0-F1
#
_cell.length_a   1.000
_cell.length_b   1.000
_cell.length_c   1.000
_cell.angle_alpha   90.00
_cell.angle_beta   90.00
_cell.angle_gamma   90.00
#
_symmetry.space_group_name_H-M   'P 1'
#
loop_
_entity.id
_entity.type
_entity.pdbx_description
1 polymer ?
#
loop_
_entity_poly.entity_id
_entity_poly.type
_entity_poly.pdbx_seq_one_letter_code
_entity_poly.pdbx_strand_id
1 'polypeptide(L)'
;MEAPAPVEPARAEAPVPASAPQPPVLRGEGVFRFDAQGRLVLDPGTRQRLESLLALHAGDALDRRVESELASLPAAAAARARELVAQFEAYGTAQRAAYPPGQAPLVPEEGLAQLAGLQALRASHFGAEAARQMFEQDDAVARRLLELMRDDAAATLSMEEKAVRALGRFDIERGAVRP
;
A
#
# COMPACT_ATOMS: atom_id res chain seq x y z
N MET A 1 -67.04 28.13 26.88
CA MET A 1 -67.08 27.52 25.53
C MET A 1 -66.17 28.37 24.66
N GLU A 2 -64.85 28.17 24.72
CA GLU A 2 -64.08 27.11 24.01
C GLU A 2 -64.20 27.31 22.49
N ALA A 3 -63.15 27.73 21.78
CA ALA A 3 -62.00 26.87 21.46
C ALA A 3 -60.64 27.60 21.42
N PRO A 4 -59.53 26.95 21.81
CA PRO A 4 -58.18 27.46 21.59
C PRO A 4 -57.71 27.21 20.14
N ALA A 5 -56.91 28.14 19.62
CA ALA A 5 -56.25 28.05 18.32
C ALA A 5 -55.23 26.88 18.27
N PRO A 6 -55.04 26.23 17.11
CA PRO A 6 -54.08 25.15 16.97
C PRO A 6 -52.65 25.71 17.04
N VAL A 7 -51.87 25.20 17.98
CA VAL A 7 -50.41 25.39 18.03
C VAL A 7 -49.77 24.52 16.94
N GLU A 8 -49.17 25.16 15.93
CA GLU A 8 -48.32 24.48 14.95
C GLU A 8 -47.12 23.84 15.65
N PRO A 9 -46.80 22.57 15.39
CA PRO A 9 -45.62 21.93 15.95
C PRO A 9 -44.36 22.58 15.35
N ALA A 10 -43.46 23.00 16.24
CA ALA A 10 -42.14 23.48 15.87
C ALA A 10 -41.46 22.44 14.98
N ARG A 11 -41.06 22.85 13.77
CA ARG A 11 -40.22 22.06 12.88
C ARG A 11 -38.95 21.69 13.62
N ALA A 12 -38.81 20.41 13.97
CA ALA A 12 -37.55 19.87 14.45
C ALA A 12 -36.49 20.12 13.37
N GLU A 13 -35.50 20.95 13.68
CA GLU A 13 -34.29 21.09 12.88
C GLU A 13 -33.65 19.71 12.76
N ALA A 14 -33.57 19.21 11.52
CA ALA A 14 -32.87 17.98 11.22
C ALA A 14 -31.40 18.14 11.66
N PRO A 15 -30.81 17.18 12.39
CA PRO A 15 -29.43 17.27 12.79
C PRO A 15 -28.55 17.30 11.53
N VAL A 16 -27.71 18.33 11.44
CA VAL A 16 -26.66 18.47 10.41
C VAL A 16 -25.87 17.16 10.38
N PRO A 17 -25.70 16.51 9.21
CA PRO A 17 -24.91 15.29 9.14
C PRO A 17 -23.49 15.62 9.58
N ALA A 18 -22.97 14.86 10.55
CA ALA A 18 -21.58 14.94 10.96
C ALA A 18 -20.70 14.78 9.71
N SER A 19 -19.95 15.82 9.37
CA SER A 19 -18.99 15.79 8.26
C SER A 19 -18.13 14.55 8.40
N ALA A 20 -18.08 13.75 7.33
CA ALA A 20 -17.15 12.64 7.22
C ALA A 20 -15.72 13.12 7.58
N PRO A 21 -14.92 12.30 8.27
CA PRO A 21 -13.55 12.68 8.63
C PRO A 21 -12.81 13.11 7.36
N GLN A 22 -12.39 14.37 7.34
CA GLN A 22 -11.62 14.88 6.21
C GLN A 22 -10.29 14.13 6.14
N PRO A 23 -9.81 13.76 4.94
CA PRO A 23 -8.51 13.11 4.80
C PRO A 23 -7.43 14.00 5.43
N PRO A 24 -6.45 13.40 6.14
CA PRO A 24 -5.40 14.17 6.78
C PRO A 24 -4.67 15.02 5.75
N VAL A 25 -4.42 16.30 6.08
CA VAL A 25 -3.65 17.21 5.23
C VAL A 25 -2.21 16.71 5.19
N LEU A 26 -1.81 16.17 4.05
CA LEU A 26 -0.45 15.73 3.78
C LEU A 26 0.42 16.93 3.37
N ARG A 27 1.66 16.96 3.85
CA ARG A 27 2.65 17.98 3.48
C ARG A 27 3.90 17.34 2.89
N GLY A 28 4.54 18.05 1.96
CA GLY A 28 5.70 17.58 1.20
C GLY A 28 5.32 17.08 -0.19
N GLU A 29 6.15 17.42 -1.19
CA GLU A 29 5.93 17.07 -2.61
C GLU A 29 6.94 16.04 -3.14
N GLY A 30 7.85 15.58 -2.28
CA GLY A 30 8.95 14.67 -2.62
C GLY A 30 8.65 13.19 -2.32
N VAL A 31 9.72 12.42 -2.17
CA VAL A 31 9.65 10.99 -1.78
C VAL A 31 8.93 10.87 -0.44
N PHE A 32 9.32 11.70 0.52
CA PHE A 32 8.82 11.69 1.89
C PHE A 32 7.73 12.75 2.10
N ARG A 33 6.63 12.30 2.72
CA ARG A 33 5.51 13.17 3.14
C ARG A 33 5.28 13.01 4.63
N PHE A 34 4.71 14.02 5.26
CA PHE A 34 4.37 13.99 6.67
C PHE A 34 2.94 14.45 6.95
N ASP A 35 2.37 13.93 8.03
CA ASP A 35 1.03 14.30 8.50
C ASP A 35 1.01 15.61 9.30
N ALA A 36 -0.17 16.05 9.73
CA ALA A 36 -0.33 17.27 10.52
C ALA A 36 0.41 17.21 11.88
N GLN A 37 0.76 16.01 12.36
CA GLN A 37 1.51 15.78 13.59
C GLN A 37 3.03 15.73 13.34
N GLY A 38 3.48 15.94 12.10
CA GLY A 38 4.90 15.89 11.74
C GLY A 38 5.46 14.48 11.66
N ARG A 39 4.61 13.45 11.58
CA ARG A 39 5.03 12.05 11.44
C ARG A 39 5.14 11.69 9.97
N LEU A 40 6.16 10.90 9.64
CA LEU A 40 6.35 10.37 8.29
C LEU A 40 5.16 9.48 7.89
N VAL A 41 4.64 9.69 6.69
CA VAL A 41 3.50 8.94 6.14
C VAL A 41 4.02 7.72 5.40
N LEU A 42 3.65 6.54 5.89
CA LEU A 42 4.01 5.24 5.30
C LEU A 42 2.78 4.71 4.57
N ASP A 43 2.79 4.82 3.24
CA ASP A 43 1.71 4.37 2.37
C ASP A 43 2.29 3.75 1.09
N PRO A 44 1.46 3.14 0.22
CA PRO A 44 1.96 2.51 -1.00
C PRO A 44 2.69 3.49 -1.93
N GLY A 45 2.32 4.78 -1.91
CA GLY A 45 2.98 5.82 -2.68
C GLY A 45 4.35 6.18 -2.14
N THR A 46 4.52 6.27 -0.82
CA THR A 46 5.84 6.49 -0.19
C THR A 46 6.76 5.32 -0.51
N ARG A 47 6.27 4.07 -0.40
CA ARG A 47 7.01 2.88 -0.83
C ARG A 47 7.46 3.01 -2.28
N GLN A 48 6.54 3.27 -3.23
CA GLN A 48 6.87 3.31 -4.65
C GLN A 48 7.90 4.40 -4.99
N ARG A 49 7.78 5.59 -4.39
CA ARG A 49 8.76 6.67 -4.58
C ARG A 49 10.12 6.31 -4.01
N LEU A 50 10.16 5.62 -2.88
CA LEU A 50 11.40 5.17 -2.25
C LEU A 50 12.07 4.03 -3.04
N GLU A 51 11.30 3.06 -3.52
CA GLU A 51 11.78 2.01 -4.44
C GLU A 51 12.37 2.65 -5.72
N SER A 52 11.70 3.66 -6.27
CA SER A 52 12.19 4.40 -7.44
C SER A 52 13.49 5.16 -7.13
N LEU A 53 13.56 5.80 -5.96
CA LEU A 53 14.78 6.50 -5.50
C LEU A 53 15.97 5.53 -5.45
N LEU A 54 15.79 4.35 -4.85
CA LEU A 54 16.82 3.33 -4.70
C LEU A 54 17.17 2.60 -6.00
N ALA A 55 16.24 2.53 -6.95
CA ALA A 55 16.50 1.97 -8.27
C ALA A 55 17.31 2.91 -9.17
N LEU A 56 17.14 4.22 -8.99
CA LEU A 56 17.76 5.25 -9.86
C LEU A 56 19.09 5.79 -9.31
N HIS A 57 19.36 5.60 -8.03
CA HIS A 57 20.53 6.18 -7.36
C HIS A 57 21.23 5.17 -6.45
N ALA A 58 22.56 5.30 -6.36
CA ALA A 58 23.40 4.51 -5.46
C ALA A 58 24.60 5.34 -4.97
N GLY A 59 25.21 4.94 -3.85
CA GLY A 59 26.37 5.60 -3.24
C GLY A 59 26.15 7.10 -3.02
N ASP A 60 27.17 7.92 -3.26
CA ASP A 60 27.15 9.37 -3.04
C ASP A 60 26.01 10.10 -3.80
N ALA A 61 25.51 9.53 -4.89
CA ALA A 61 24.37 10.10 -5.62
C ALA A 61 23.05 9.87 -4.87
N LEU A 62 22.90 8.70 -4.23
CA LEU A 62 21.76 8.41 -3.36
C LEU A 62 21.80 9.31 -2.13
N ASP A 63 22.95 9.42 -1.46
CA ASP A 63 23.10 10.23 -0.25
C ASP A 63 22.72 11.69 -0.49
N ARG A 64 23.23 12.30 -1.57
CA ARG A 64 22.86 13.68 -1.93
C ARG A 64 21.38 13.82 -2.24
N ARG A 65 20.79 12.82 -2.92
CA ARG A 65 19.37 12.88 -3.24
C ARG A 65 18.52 12.74 -1.98
N VAL A 66 18.86 11.83 -1.09
CA VAL A 66 18.20 11.68 0.23
C VAL A 66 18.29 13.00 0.98
N GLU A 67 19.47 13.58 1.18
CA GLU A 67 19.61 14.84 1.93
C GLU A 67 18.79 15.99 1.31
N SER A 68 18.68 16.05 -0.03
CA SER A 68 17.79 17.00 -0.70
C SER A 68 16.31 16.79 -0.37
N GLU A 69 15.84 15.54 -0.29
CA GLU A 69 14.45 15.22 0.07
C GLU A 69 14.16 15.50 1.56
N LEU A 70 15.18 15.45 2.41
CA LEU A 70 15.05 15.66 3.84
C LEU A 70 15.06 17.14 4.26
N ALA A 71 15.59 18.04 3.43
CA ALA A 71 15.81 19.45 3.77
C ALA A 71 14.52 20.20 4.18
N SER A 72 13.36 19.81 3.63
CA SER A 72 12.06 20.42 3.95
C SER A 72 11.27 19.69 5.04
N LEU A 73 11.80 18.60 5.58
CA LEU A 73 11.10 17.78 6.59
C LEU A 73 11.35 18.31 8.01
N PRO A 74 10.37 18.19 8.92
CA PRO A 74 10.61 18.31 10.35
C PRO A 74 11.73 17.34 10.81
N ALA A 75 12.55 17.75 11.78
CA ALA A 75 13.73 16.96 12.20
C ALA A 75 13.40 15.49 12.56
N ALA A 76 12.29 15.26 13.25
CA ALA A 76 11.83 13.90 13.60
C ALA A 76 11.45 13.09 12.35
N ALA A 77 10.73 13.70 11.39
CA ALA A 77 10.39 13.04 10.12
C ALA A 77 11.64 12.77 9.28
N ALA A 78 12.62 13.69 9.28
CA ALA A 78 13.87 13.52 8.56
C ALA A 78 14.71 12.36 9.14
N ALA A 79 14.80 12.24 10.46
CA ALA A 79 15.46 11.11 11.12
C ALA A 79 14.78 9.79 10.75
N ARG A 80 13.45 9.71 10.85
CA ARG A 80 12.69 8.50 10.51
C ARG A 80 12.80 8.15 9.02
N ALA A 81 12.88 9.15 8.14
CA ALA A 81 13.07 8.93 6.71
C ALA A 81 14.44 8.32 6.39
N ARG A 82 15.52 8.77 7.06
CA ARG A 82 16.86 8.13 6.92
C ARG A 82 16.84 6.67 7.35
N GLU A 83 16.20 6.37 8.49
CA GLU A 83 16.02 5.00 8.94
C GLU A 83 15.23 4.17 7.92
N LEU A 84 14.18 4.74 7.32
CA LEU A 84 13.38 4.06 6.32
C LEU A 84 14.18 3.72 5.06
N VAL A 85 15.04 4.64 4.58
CA VAL A 85 15.95 4.37 3.45
C VAL A 85 16.83 3.16 3.75
N ALA A 86 17.51 3.16 4.91
CA ALA A 86 18.38 2.06 5.32
C ALA A 86 17.62 0.73 5.47
N GLN A 87 16.39 0.77 6.01
CA GLN A 87 15.51 -0.40 6.11
C GLN A 87 15.16 -0.97 4.72
N PHE A 88 14.91 -0.12 3.73
CA PHE A 88 14.61 -0.54 2.36
C PHE A 88 15.83 -1.11 1.63
N GLU A 89 17.03 -0.56 1.83
CA GLU A 89 18.25 -1.14 1.26
C GLU A 89 18.53 -2.54 1.85
N ALA A 90 18.39 -2.68 3.17
CA ALA A 90 18.53 -3.96 3.86
C ALA A 90 17.46 -4.96 3.39
N TYR A 91 16.20 -4.52 3.28
CA TYR A 91 15.10 -5.33 2.77
C TYR A 91 15.34 -5.78 1.33
N GLY A 92 15.74 -4.88 0.43
CA GLY A 92 16.01 -5.23 -0.96
C GLY A 92 17.15 -6.24 -1.10
N THR A 93 18.16 -6.15 -0.25
CA THR A 93 19.25 -7.14 -0.18
C THR A 93 18.75 -8.49 0.31
N ALA A 94 17.99 -8.53 1.42
CA ALA A 94 17.41 -9.76 1.95
C ALA A 94 16.41 -10.41 0.98
N GLN A 95 15.60 -9.59 0.30
CA GLN A 95 14.65 -10.05 -0.71
C GLN A 95 15.35 -10.73 -1.89
N ARG A 96 16.39 -10.11 -2.46
CA ARG A 96 17.15 -10.73 -3.57
C ARG A 96 17.88 -12.00 -3.14
N ALA A 97 18.30 -12.10 -1.89
CA ALA A 97 18.92 -13.30 -1.34
C ALA A 97 17.89 -14.44 -1.16
N ALA A 98 16.70 -14.13 -0.64
CA ALA A 98 15.64 -15.11 -0.41
C ALA A 98 14.90 -15.52 -1.69
N TYR A 99 14.77 -14.59 -2.64
CA TYR A 99 14.04 -14.74 -3.90
C TYR A 99 14.89 -14.20 -5.07
N PRO A 100 15.86 -14.99 -5.54
CA PRO A 100 16.75 -14.58 -6.62
C PRO A 100 15.98 -14.25 -7.91
N PRO A 101 16.40 -13.22 -8.66
CA PRO A 101 15.80 -12.92 -9.96
C PRO A 101 16.00 -14.10 -10.93
N GLY A 102 15.03 -14.33 -11.81
CA GLY A 102 15.05 -15.44 -12.77
C GLY A 102 14.55 -16.79 -12.23
N GLN A 103 14.22 -16.88 -10.94
CA GLN A 103 13.56 -18.04 -10.35
C GLN A 103 12.08 -17.72 -10.09
N ALA A 104 11.24 -17.95 -11.09
CA ALA A 104 9.80 -17.78 -10.97
C ALA A 104 9.13 -19.05 -10.41
N PRO A 105 8.05 -18.92 -9.62
CA PRO A 105 7.19 -20.04 -9.25
C PRO A 105 6.71 -20.83 -10.47
N LEU A 106 6.73 -22.16 -10.37
CA LEU A 106 6.27 -23.05 -11.42
C LEU A 106 4.79 -23.40 -11.29
N VAL A 107 4.23 -23.24 -10.09
CA VAL A 107 2.82 -23.47 -9.79
C VAL A 107 2.25 -22.37 -8.87
N PRO A 108 0.92 -22.16 -8.86
CA PRO A 108 0.30 -21.12 -8.03
C PRO A 108 0.56 -21.28 -6.52
N GLU A 109 0.66 -22.52 -6.04
CA GLU A 109 0.93 -22.84 -4.62
C GLU A 109 2.31 -22.33 -4.19
N GLU A 110 3.32 -22.47 -5.05
CA GLU A 110 4.65 -21.91 -4.82
C GLU A 110 4.60 -20.38 -4.79
N GLY A 111 3.83 -19.77 -5.69
CA GLY A 111 3.60 -18.33 -5.69
C GLY A 111 2.94 -17.83 -4.41
N LEU A 112 1.95 -18.57 -3.87
CA LEU A 112 1.30 -18.24 -2.60
C LEU A 112 2.27 -18.37 -1.41
N ALA A 113 3.10 -19.43 -1.40
CA ALA A 113 4.12 -19.61 -0.38
C ALA A 113 5.18 -18.51 -0.42
N GLN A 114 5.63 -18.13 -1.63
CA GLN A 114 6.54 -17.02 -1.83
C GLN A 114 5.94 -15.69 -1.37
N LEU A 115 4.67 -15.40 -1.69
CA LEU A 115 3.99 -14.20 -1.23
C LEU A 115 3.93 -14.15 0.31
N ALA A 116 3.60 -15.26 0.97
CA ALA A 116 3.59 -15.34 2.43
C ALA A 116 4.99 -15.10 3.04
N GLY A 117 6.04 -15.63 2.43
CA GLY A 117 7.41 -15.38 2.88
C GLY A 117 7.88 -13.93 2.65
N LEU A 118 7.49 -13.30 1.53
CA LEU A 118 7.70 -11.87 1.29
C LEU A 118 7.00 -11.00 2.33
N GLN A 119 5.78 -11.35 2.72
CA GLN A 119 5.03 -10.67 3.78
C GLN A 119 5.75 -10.76 5.13
N ALA A 120 6.22 -11.96 5.50
CA ALA A 120 6.99 -12.16 6.72
C ALA A 120 8.30 -11.36 6.70
N LEU A 121 9.01 -11.33 5.57
CA LEU A 121 10.23 -10.56 5.41
C LEU A 121 9.98 -9.04 5.54
N ARG A 122 8.91 -8.53 4.95
CA ARG A 122 8.54 -7.11 5.12
C ARG A 122 8.21 -6.80 6.58
N ALA A 123 7.48 -7.68 7.25
CA ALA A 123 7.15 -7.50 8.66
C ALA A 123 8.39 -7.49 9.56
N SER A 124 9.43 -8.28 9.26
CA SER A 124 10.68 -8.29 10.04
C SER A 124 11.54 -7.04 9.82
N HIS A 125 11.45 -6.39 8.65
CA HIS A 125 12.21 -5.18 8.34
C HIS A 125 11.49 -3.88 8.76
N PHE A 126 10.18 -3.80 8.58
CA PHE A 126 9.41 -2.57 8.76
C PHE A 126 8.49 -2.60 9.99
N GLY A 127 8.25 -3.78 10.55
CA GLY A 127 7.16 -4.02 11.51
C GLY A 127 5.84 -4.32 10.78
N ALA A 128 4.96 -5.08 11.44
CA ALA A 128 3.71 -5.56 10.84
C ALA A 128 2.81 -4.44 10.33
N GLU A 129 2.66 -3.36 11.10
CA GLU A 129 1.76 -2.25 10.74
C GLU A 129 2.27 -1.46 9.53
N ALA A 130 3.54 -1.07 9.53
CA ALA A 130 4.13 -0.33 8.41
C ALA A 130 4.19 -1.19 7.14
N ALA A 131 4.52 -2.48 7.27
CA ALA A 131 4.48 -3.43 6.16
C ALA A 131 3.06 -3.54 5.57
N ARG A 132 2.04 -3.63 6.42
CA ARG A 132 0.64 -3.63 5.97
C ARG A 132 0.31 -2.35 5.21
N GLN A 133 0.55 -1.18 5.81
CA GLN A 133 0.23 0.11 5.21
C GLN A 133 0.88 0.34 3.83
N MET A 134 2.10 -0.18 3.63
CA MET A 134 2.83 0.01 2.38
C MET A 134 2.53 -1.04 1.30
N PHE A 135 2.15 -2.27 1.68
CA PHE A 135 2.11 -3.41 0.75
C PHE A 135 0.74 -4.12 0.65
N GLU A 136 -0.21 -3.85 1.54
CA GLU A 136 -1.47 -4.64 1.61
C GLU A 136 -2.25 -4.67 0.29
N GLN A 137 -2.27 -3.56 -0.44
CA GLN A 137 -3.03 -3.43 -1.67
C GLN A 137 -2.45 -4.35 -2.77
N ASP A 138 -1.14 -4.28 -2.98
CA ASP A 138 -0.45 -5.11 -3.98
C ASP A 138 -0.49 -6.59 -3.59
N ASP A 139 -0.33 -6.89 -2.30
CA ASP A 139 -0.37 -8.25 -1.79
C ASP A 139 -1.76 -8.87 -1.96
N ALA A 140 -2.83 -8.10 -1.75
CA ALA A 140 -4.20 -8.56 -1.98
C ALA A 140 -4.44 -8.87 -3.46
N VAL A 141 -3.95 -8.02 -4.37
CA VAL A 141 -4.02 -8.25 -5.82
C VAL A 141 -3.24 -9.52 -6.21
N ALA A 142 -1.97 -9.63 -5.78
CA ALA A 142 -1.12 -10.76 -6.08
C ALA A 142 -1.72 -12.07 -5.55
N ARG A 143 -2.18 -12.08 -4.30
CA ARG A 143 -2.85 -13.22 -3.68
C ARG A 143 -4.08 -13.63 -4.49
N ARG A 144 -4.94 -12.68 -4.86
CA ARG A 144 -6.17 -12.97 -5.59
C ARG A 144 -5.90 -13.57 -6.96
N LEU A 145 -4.91 -13.04 -7.69
CA LEU A 145 -4.49 -13.59 -8.98
C LEU A 145 -3.98 -15.02 -8.83
N LEU A 146 -3.13 -15.29 -7.84
CA LEU A 146 -2.61 -16.64 -7.58
C LEU A 146 -3.72 -17.62 -7.18
N GLU A 147 -4.69 -17.20 -6.38
CA GLU A 147 -5.88 -18.00 -6.05
C GLU A 147 -6.71 -18.31 -7.29
N LEU A 148 -6.96 -17.33 -8.16
CA LEU A 148 -7.68 -17.53 -9.43
C LEU A 148 -6.94 -18.50 -10.37
N MET A 149 -5.61 -18.47 -10.39
CA MET A 149 -4.77 -19.40 -11.15
C MET A 149 -4.84 -20.82 -10.58
N ARG A 150 -4.81 -20.95 -9.25
CA ARG A 150 -4.96 -22.23 -8.53
C ARG A 150 -6.32 -22.86 -8.81
N ASP A 151 -7.37 -22.06 -8.74
CA ASP A 151 -8.75 -22.51 -8.91
C ASP A 151 -9.11 -22.76 -10.39
N ASP A 152 -8.22 -22.45 -11.35
CA ASP A 152 -8.38 -22.85 -12.75
C ASP A 152 -8.10 -24.35 -12.94
N ALA A 153 -9.19 -25.10 -13.11
CA ALA A 153 -9.21 -26.55 -13.31
C ALA A 153 -8.51 -27.03 -14.60
N ALA A 154 -8.11 -26.13 -15.49
CA ALA A 154 -7.38 -26.48 -16.70
C ALA A 154 -5.92 -26.88 -16.39
N ALA A 155 -5.72 -28.16 -16.08
CA ALA A 155 -4.44 -28.73 -15.63
C ALA A 155 -3.33 -28.71 -16.70
N THR A 156 -3.68 -28.59 -17.99
CA THR A 156 -2.71 -28.58 -19.09
C THR A 156 -2.17 -27.20 -19.43
N LEU A 157 -2.69 -26.15 -18.80
CA LEU A 157 -2.24 -24.79 -19.05
C LEU A 157 -0.93 -24.50 -18.33
N SER A 158 -0.05 -23.79 -19.02
CA SER A 158 1.13 -23.17 -18.43
C SER A 158 0.76 -22.11 -17.40
N MET A 159 1.72 -21.72 -16.55
CA MET A 159 1.56 -20.62 -15.59
C MET A 159 1.17 -19.31 -16.27
N GLU A 160 1.75 -19.02 -17.43
CA GLU A 160 1.46 -17.80 -18.19
C GLU A 160 0.00 -17.78 -18.67
N GLU A 161 -0.48 -18.88 -19.27
CA GLU A 161 -1.87 -19.00 -19.71
C GLU A 161 -2.86 -18.90 -18.55
N LYS A 162 -2.52 -19.50 -17.40
CA LYS A 162 -3.31 -19.36 -16.18
C LYS A 162 -3.32 -17.91 -15.68
N ALA A 163 -2.20 -17.20 -15.74
CA ALA A 163 -2.10 -15.81 -15.32
C ALA A 163 -2.96 -14.89 -16.19
N VAL A 164 -2.94 -15.06 -17.52
CA VAL A 164 -3.78 -14.28 -18.45
C VAL A 164 -5.27 -14.47 -18.13
N ARG A 165 -5.69 -15.73 -17.87
CA ARG A 165 -7.09 -16.04 -17.52
C ARG A 165 -7.47 -15.49 -16.15
N ALA A 166 -6.57 -15.59 -15.17
CA ALA A 166 -6.77 -15.03 -13.84
C ALA A 166 -6.91 -13.50 -13.90
N LEU A 167 -6.08 -12.80 -14.69
CA LEU A 167 -6.20 -11.37 -14.91
C LEU A 167 -7.57 -10.99 -15.50
N GLY A 168 -8.00 -11.69 -16.54
CA GLY A 168 -9.33 -11.45 -17.13
C GLY A 168 -10.47 -11.65 -16.12
N ARG A 169 -10.40 -12.67 -15.26
CA ARG A 169 -11.38 -12.88 -14.18
C ARG A 169 -11.32 -11.78 -13.12
N PHE A 170 -10.12 -11.39 -12.71
CA PHE A 170 -9.90 -10.35 -11.71
C PHE A 170 -10.41 -8.98 -12.17
N ASP A 171 -10.24 -8.63 -13.44
CA ASP A 171 -10.76 -7.38 -14.01
C ASP A 171 -12.30 -7.35 -14.00
N ILE A 172 -12.96 -8.47 -14.28
CA ILE A 172 -14.41 -8.61 -14.17
C ILE A 172 -14.85 -8.44 -12.70
N GLU A 173 -14.16 -9.10 -11.75
CA GLU A 173 -14.44 -8.97 -10.32
C GLU A 173 -14.33 -7.51 -9.85
N ARG A 174 -13.27 -6.81 -10.26
CA ARG A 174 -13.08 -5.39 -9.93
C ARG A 174 -14.10 -4.46 -10.57
N GLY A 175 -14.54 -4.78 -11.79
CA GLY A 175 -15.60 -4.05 -12.50
C GLY A 175 -16.96 -4.21 -11.84
N ALA A 176 -17.28 -5.40 -11.33
CA ALA A 176 -18.54 -5.70 -10.65
C ALA A 176 -18.65 -5.10 -9.23
N VAL A 177 -17.52 -4.77 -8.59
CA VAL A 177 -17.46 -4.22 -7.23
C VAL A 177 -17.52 -2.67 -7.21
N ARG A 178 -17.49 -1.99 -8.36
CA ARG A 178 -17.73 -0.53 -8.42
C ARG A 178 -19.24 -0.23 -8.32
N PRO A 179 -19.70 0.54 -7.32
CA PRO A 179 -21.09 1.03 -7.25
C PRO A 179 -21.38 2.08 -8.33
#